data_AF-A0A4R6QUS8-F1
#
_entry.id   AF-A0A4R6QUS8-F1
#
_cell.length_a   1.000
_cell.length_b   1.000
_cell.length_c   1.000
_cell.angle_alpha   90.00
_cell.angle_beta   90.00
_cell.angle_gamma   90.00
#
_symmetry.space_group_name_H-M   'P 1'
#
loop_
_entity.id
_entity.type
_entity.pdbx_description
1 polymer ?
#
loop_
_entity_poly.entity_id
_entity_poly.type
_entity_poly.pdbx_seq_one_letter_code
_entity_poly.pdbx_strand_id
1 'polypeptide(L)'
;MHAIPNSPRSRSGSDGFTLVELMIVVIVVGLLAAVALPSFVDSIRKSRRADAFAAIAAVQQAQERWRSSHASYATELGNTSETVEPNGLRLTGTSTGGYYTLALSNVSSTNYTVTATAISGKSQAQDGSCKLLAARMQGGNPSYGSGASSTDWADPGKCWAK
;
A
#
# COMPACT_ATOMS: atom_id res chain seq x y z
N MET A 1 -81.19 10.21 26.53
CA MET A 1 -80.70 10.53 25.17
C MET A 1 -79.38 11.28 25.33
N HIS A 2 -78.25 10.58 25.22
CA HIS A 2 -76.90 11.16 25.40
C HIS A 2 -76.14 10.92 24.09
N ALA A 3 -75.80 11.99 23.37
CA ALA A 3 -75.05 11.93 22.12
C ALA A 3 -73.54 11.94 22.43
N ILE A 4 -72.79 11.00 21.85
CA ILE A 4 -71.33 10.93 21.95
C ILE A 4 -70.71 11.85 20.90
N PRO A 5 -69.75 12.73 21.24
CA PRO A 5 -69.05 13.55 20.26
C PRO A 5 -68.06 12.70 19.45
N ASN A 6 -68.05 12.90 18.13
CA ASN A 6 -67.14 12.22 17.21
C ASN A 6 -65.81 12.99 17.12
N SER A 7 -64.73 12.40 17.60
CA SER A 7 -63.38 13.00 17.57
C SER A 7 -62.82 13.01 16.14
N PRO A 8 -62.32 14.14 15.62
CA PRO A 8 -61.70 14.16 14.30
C PRO A 8 -60.39 13.37 14.32
N ARG A 9 -60.29 12.33 13.49
CA ARG A 9 -59.05 11.57 13.31
C ARG A 9 -58.01 12.45 12.60
N SER A 10 -56.93 12.78 13.29
CA SER A 10 -55.70 13.30 12.68
C SER A 10 -55.22 12.31 11.62
N ARG A 11 -55.27 12.69 10.34
CA ARG A 11 -54.58 11.97 9.27
C ARG A 11 -53.10 12.32 9.39
N SER A 12 -52.29 11.48 10.04
CA SER A 12 -50.85 11.54 9.80
C SER A 12 -50.62 11.11 8.36
N GLY A 13 -50.31 12.06 7.49
CA GLY A 13 -49.83 11.77 6.15
C GLY A 13 -48.54 10.98 6.27
N SER A 14 -48.56 9.73 5.85
CA SER A 14 -47.33 8.99 5.58
C SER A 14 -46.78 9.51 4.25
N ASP A 15 -45.97 10.56 4.31
CA ASP A 15 -45.22 11.03 3.15
C ASP A 15 -44.14 9.99 2.82
N GLY A 16 -44.38 9.22 1.76
CA GLY A 16 -43.43 8.27 1.21
C GLY A 16 -42.57 8.93 0.13
N PHE A 17 -41.29 8.56 0.07
CA PHE A 17 -40.40 8.96 -1.02
C PHE A 17 -40.97 8.54 -2.38
N THR A 18 -40.88 9.43 -3.37
CA THR A 18 -41.32 9.10 -4.73
C THR A 18 -40.25 8.28 -5.46
N LEU A 19 -40.66 7.44 -6.41
CA LEU A 19 -39.73 6.66 -7.24
C LEU A 19 -38.80 7.58 -8.05
N VAL A 20 -39.31 8.73 -8.49
CA VAL A 20 -38.54 9.75 -9.23
C VAL A 20 -37.49 10.40 -8.34
N GLU A 21 -37.82 10.70 -7.10
CA GLU A 21 -36.87 11.27 -6.14
C GLU A 21 -35.71 10.32 -5.86
N LEU A 22 -36.01 9.03 -5.67
CA LEU A 22 -34.98 8.01 -5.53
C LEU A 22 -34.12 7.86 -6.79
N MET A 23 -34.72 7.95 -7.99
CA MET A 23 -33.98 7.91 -9.25
C MET A 23 -33.00 9.07 -9.39
N ILE A 24 -33.42 10.30 -9.06
CA ILE A 24 -32.55 11.49 -9.08
C ILE A 24 -31.40 11.32 -8.08
N VAL A 25 -31.68 10.84 -6.87
CA VAL A 25 -30.66 10.61 -5.84
C VAL A 25 -29.61 9.59 -6.32
N VAL A 26 -30.03 8.46 -6.90
CA VAL A 26 -29.11 7.45 -7.42
C VAL A 26 -28.24 8.01 -8.56
N ILE A 27 -28.82 8.84 -9.43
CA ILE A 27 -28.06 9.51 -10.50
C ILE A 27 -26.99 10.44 -9.93
N VAL A 28 -27.35 11.27 -8.95
CA VAL A 28 -26.40 12.20 -8.31
C VAL A 28 -25.28 11.43 -7.59
N VAL A 29 -25.63 10.38 -6.83
CA VAL A 29 -24.64 9.52 -6.15
C VAL A 29 -23.72 8.83 -7.15
N GLY A 30 -24.25 8.34 -8.28
CA GLY A 30 -23.46 7.72 -9.35
C GLY A 30 -22.42 8.68 -9.94
N LEU A 31 -22.80 9.93 -10.19
CA LEU A 31 -21.88 10.98 -10.68
C LEU A 31 -20.76 11.28 -9.67
N LEU A 32 -21.10 11.42 -8.40
CA LEU A 32 -20.11 11.66 -7.34
C LEU A 32 -19.14 10.48 -7.21
N ALA A 33 -19.65 9.26 -7.23
CA ALA A 33 -18.82 8.05 -7.13
C ALA A 33 -17.84 7.93 -8.30
N ALA A 34 -18.25 8.26 -9.53
CA ALA A 34 -17.41 8.17 -10.71
C ALA A 34 -16.13 9.03 -10.62
N VAL A 35 -16.21 10.19 -9.98
CA VAL A 35 -15.06 11.09 -9.80
C VAL A 35 -14.28 10.75 -8.52
N ALA A 36 -14.97 10.42 -7.43
CA ALA A 36 -14.34 10.22 -6.13
C ALA A 36 -13.55 8.90 -6.04
N LEU A 37 -14.12 7.80 -6.57
CA LEU A 37 -13.54 6.46 -6.45
C LEU A 37 -12.10 6.32 -6.98
N PRO A 38 -11.75 6.79 -8.19
CA PRO A 38 -10.37 6.67 -8.67
C PRO A 38 -9.37 7.40 -7.75
N SER A 39 -9.71 8.61 -7.30
CA SER A 39 -8.85 9.38 -6.38
C SER A 39 -8.65 8.68 -5.03
N PHE A 40 -9.69 8.02 -4.53
CA PHE A 40 -9.63 7.27 -3.29
C PHE A 40 -8.73 6.03 -3.42
N VAL A 41 -8.86 5.28 -4.52
CA VAL A 41 -8.01 4.11 -4.79
C VAL A 41 -6.53 4.52 -4.90
N ASP A 42 -6.24 5.63 -5.56
CA ASP A 42 -4.86 6.13 -5.68
C ASP A 42 -4.30 6.62 -4.34
N SER A 43 -5.14 7.20 -3.48
CA SER A 43 -4.75 7.57 -2.11
C SER A 43 -4.36 6.33 -1.29
N ILE A 44 -5.13 5.25 -1.41
CA ILE A 44 -4.81 3.97 -0.76
C ILE A 44 -3.52 3.36 -1.33
N ARG A 45 -3.32 3.40 -2.66
CA ARG A 45 -2.06 2.95 -3.28
C ARG A 45 -0.87 3.74 -2.78
N LYS A 46 -0.96 5.07 -2.69
CA LYS A 46 0.09 5.93 -2.14
C LYS A 46 0.41 5.58 -0.69
N SER A 47 -0.60 5.34 0.14
CA SER A 47 -0.41 4.89 1.53
C SER A 47 0.33 3.54 1.61
N ARG A 48 0.02 2.60 0.71
CA ARG A 48 0.70 1.29 0.69
C ARG A 48 2.12 1.38 0.12
N ARG A 49 2.39 2.29 -0.81
CA ARG A 49 3.77 2.60 -1.22
C ARG A 49 4.58 3.15 -0.05
N ALA A 50 3.98 3.96 0.83
CA ALA A 50 4.64 4.43 2.04
C ALA A 50 5.03 3.27 3.00
N ASP A 51 4.18 2.24 3.12
CA ASP A 51 4.51 1.00 3.85
C ASP A 51 5.70 0.27 3.21
N ALA A 52 5.76 0.17 1.87
CA ALA A 52 6.93 -0.36 1.18
C ALA A 52 8.20 0.47 1.40
N PHE A 53 8.10 1.81 1.42
CA PHE A 53 9.23 2.69 1.70
C PHE A 53 9.76 2.48 3.11
N ALA A 54 8.88 2.37 4.10
CA ALA A 54 9.27 2.07 5.47
C ALA A 54 9.97 0.70 5.58
N ALA A 55 9.44 -0.32 4.88
CA ALA A 55 10.04 -1.65 4.83
C ALA A 55 11.43 -1.64 4.18
N ILE A 56 11.60 -0.93 3.05
CA ILE A 56 12.90 -0.76 2.39
C ILE A 56 13.87 -0.02 3.31
N ALA A 57 13.46 1.08 3.95
CA ALA A 57 14.30 1.84 4.86
C ALA A 57 14.76 1.00 6.07
N ALA A 58 13.91 0.11 6.59
CA ALA A 58 14.27 -0.83 7.63
C ALA A 58 15.35 -1.82 7.17
N VAL A 59 15.27 -2.31 5.93
CA VAL A 59 16.31 -3.15 5.31
C VAL A 59 17.62 -2.40 5.19
N GLN A 60 17.61 -1.14 4.71
CA GLN A 60 18.82 -0.33 4.60
C GLN A 60 19.46 -0.12 5.99
N GLN A 61 18.69 0.28 7.00
CA GLN A 61 19.22 0.44 8.36
C GLN A 61 19.79 -0.87 8.93
N ALA A 62 19.19 -2.02 8.60
CA ALA A 62 19.70 -3.32 9.02
C ALA A 62 21.00 -3.70 8.29
N GLN A 63 21.11 -3.42 6.99
CA GLN A 63 22.33 -3.63 6.20
C GLN A 63 23.50 -2.83 6.76
N GLU A 64 23.26 -1.58 7.13
CA GLU A 64 24.30 -0.69 7.65
C GLU A 64 24.77 -1.13 9.04
N ARG A 65 23.84 -1.60 9.89
CA ARG A 65 24.19 -2.27 11.16
C ARG A 65 25.00 -3.54 10.93
N TRP A 66 24.58 -4.37 9.97
CA TRP A 66 25.28 -5.61 9.62
C TRP A 66 26.72 -5.35 9.16
N ARG A 67 26.96 -4.32 8.35
CA ARG A 67 28.31 -3.94 7.88
C ARG A 67 29.27 -3.49 8.97
N SER A 68 28.76 -3.13 10.14
CA SER A 68 29.62 -2.74 11.28
C SER A 68 30.42 -3.93 11.83
N SER A 69 29.94 -5.16 11.63
CA SER A 69 30.60 -6.40 12.09
C SER A 69 30.97 -7.37 10.97
N HIS A 70 30.57 -7.09 9.72
CA HIS A 70 30.80 -7.98 8.57
C HIS A 70 31.46 -7.24 7.39
N ALA A 71 32.36 -7.93 6.69
CA ALA A 71 33.05 -7.39 5.51
C ALA A 71 32.13 -7.18 4.29
N SER A 72 30.99 -7.88 4.24
CA SER A 72 30.00 -7.76 3.16
C SER A 72 28.59 -7.50 3.69
N TYR A 73 27.73 -6.98 2.82
CA TYR A 73 26.30 -6.86 3.10
C TYR A 73 25.66 -8.26 3.27
N ALA A 74 24.55 -8.32 4.01
CA ALA A 74 23.81 -9.55 4.22
C ALA A 74 23.12 -9.96 2.90
N THR A 75 23.17 -11.24 2.59
CA THR A 75 22.51 -11.84 1.41
C THR A 75 21.05 -12.21 1.68
N GLU A 76 20.67 -12.33 2.95
CA GLU A 76 19.36 -12.77 3.39
C GLU A 76 18.72 -11.76 4.35
N LEU A 77 17.40 -11.63 4.29
CA LEU A 77 16.64 -10.86 5.28
C LEU A 77 16.64 -11.56 6.65
N GLY A 78 16.87 -12.88 6.68
CA GLY A 78 17.03 -13.69 7.89
C GLY A 78 15.72 -14.25 8.46
N ASN A 79 15.81 -15.43 9.09
CA ASN A 79 14.73 -16.02 9.89
C ASN A 79 14.62 -15.26 11.22
N THR A 80 13.40 -15.01 11.71
CA THR A 80 13.14 -14.42 13.03
C THR A 80 13.40 -15.37 14.19
N SER A 81 13.95 -16.57 13.96
CA SER A 81 14.23 -17.57 14.99
C SER A 81 15.32 -17.08 15.93
N GLU A 82 14.95 -16.86 17.20
CA GLU A 82 15.84 -16.36 18.26
C GLU A 82 16.90 -17.38 18.72
N THR A 83 16.79 -18.63 18.27
CA THR A 83 17.59 -19.77 18.73
C THR A 83 18.85 -20.06 17.90
N VAL A 84 19.06 -19.33 16.80
CA VAL A 84 20.24 -19.46 15.93
C VAL A 84 20.74 -18.05 15.64
N GLU A 85 22.07 -17.83 15.70
CA GLU A 85 22.68 -16.59 15.23
C GLU A 85 22.13 -16.26 13.84
N PRO A 86 21.47 -15.11 13.65
CA PRO A 86 20.66 -14.91 12.47
C PRO A 86 21.55 -14.85 11.23
N ASN A 87 21.26 -15.72 10.27
CA ASN A 87 21.93 -15.78 8.96
C ASN A 87 21.66 -14.53 8.08
N GLY A 88 21.19 -13.41 8.65
CA GLY A 88 20.76 -12.22 7.92
C GLY A 88 20.23 -11.09 8.81
N LEU A 89 19.39 -10.23 8.23
CA LEU A 89 18.99 -8.94 8.82
C LEU A 89 17.93 -8.99 9.93
N ARG A 90 17.40 -10.18 10.29
CA ARG A 90 16.29 -10.37 11.24
C ARG A 90 15.01 -9.63 10.85
N LEU A 91 14.73 -9.54 9.55
CA LEU A 91 13.55 -8.86 9.00
C LEU A 91 12.63 -9.86 8.32
N THR A 92 11.32 -9.64 8.46
CA THR A 92 10.32 -10.39 7.70
C THR A 92 10.41 -10.04 6.22
N GLY A 93 10.29 -11.03 5.33
CA GLY A 93 10.25 -10.84 3.88
C GLY A 93 8.98 -10.17 3.34
N THR A 94 8.22 -9.48 4.18
CA THR A 94 6.94 -8.87 3.82
C THR A 94 6.78 -7.55 4.56
N SER A 95 6.19 -6.54 3.90
CA SER A 95 5.88 -5.25 4.52
C SER A 95 4.83 -5.40 5.62
N THR A 96 4.76 -4.45 6.56
CA THR A 96 3.85 -4.52 7.71
C THR A 96 2.38 -4.55 7.28
N GLY A 97 2.02 -3.78 6.25
CA GLY A 97 0.68 -3.82 5.66
C GLY A 97 0.40 -5.10 4.85
N GLY A 98 1.39 -5.94 4.63
CA GLY A 98 1.24 -7.21 3.91
C GLY A 98 1.00 -7.04 2.42
N TYR A 99 1.32 -5.90 1.81
CA TYR A 99 1.07 -5.66 0.39
C TYR A 99 2.29 -5.91 -0.50
N TYR A 100 3.48 -6.01 0.08
CA TYR A 100 4.73 -6.17 -0.63
C TYR A 100 5.57 -7.30 -0.05
N THR A 101 6.20 -8.08 -0.92
CA THR A 101 7.26 -9.04 -0.58
C THR A 101 8.61 -8.39 -0.80
N LEU A 102 9.52 -8.55 0.16
CA LEU A 102 10.88 -8.01 0.12
C LEU A 102 11.88 -9.07 -0.36
N ALA A 103 12.84 -8.66 -1.17
CA ALA A 103 13.95 -9.52 -1.59
C ALA A 103 15.26 -8.73 -1.70
N LEU A 104 16.37 -9.42 -1.42
CA LEU A 104 17.72 -8.91 -1.63
C LEU A 104 18.34 -9.53 -2.87
N SER A 105 19.13 -8.74 -3.60
CA SER A 105 19.90 -9.20 -4.77
C SER A 105 21.15 -8.33 -4.95
N ASN A 106 22.05 -8.74 -5.84
CA ASN A 106 23.27 -7.98 -6.18
C ASN A 106 24.13 -7.61 -4.96
N VAL A 107 24.21 -8.52 -4.00
CA VAL A 107 24.87 -8.28 -2.70
C VAL A 107 26.38 -8.49 -2.84
N SER A 108 27.16 -7.52 -2.36
CA SER A 108 28.62 -7.58 -2.26
C SER A 108 29.12 -6.81 -1.01
N SER A 109 30.40 -6.45 -0.96
CA SER A 109 30.95 -5.57 0.09
C SER A 109 30.54 -4.10 -0.03
N THR A 110 30.15 -3.68 -1.23
CA THR A 110 29.86 -2.28 -1.58
C THR A 110 28.47 -2.09 -2.19
N ASN A 111 27.81 -3.18 -2.56
CA ASN A 111 26.54 -3.14 -3.28
C ASN A 111 25.49 -4.02 -2.60
N TYR A 112 24.23 -3.60 -2.73
CA TYR A 112 23.06 -4.46 -2.59
C TYR A 112 21.88 -3.79 -3.28
N THR A 113 20.88 -4.59 -3.64
CA THR A 113 19.57 -4.11 -4.08
C THR A 113 18.50 -4.77 -3.23
N VAL A 114 17.63 -3.95 -2.63
CA VAL A 114 16.39 -4.40 -2.01
C VAL A 114 15.22 -4.05 -2.93
N THR A 115 14.35 -5.02 -3.17
CA THR A 115 13.08 -4.82 -3.88
C THR A 115 11.91 -5.06 -2.95
N ALA A 116 10.85 -4.29 -3.13
CA ALA A 116 9.52 -4.51 -2.59
C ALA A 116 8.57 -4.75 -3.78
N THR A 117 8.09 -5.98 -3.94
CA THR A 117 7.21 -6.39 -5.04
C THR A 117 5.80 -6.56 -4.54
N ALA A 118 4.83 -5.89 -5.17
CA ALA A 118 3.42 -6.00 -4.83
C ALA A 118 2.95 -7.47 -4.94
N ILE A 119 2.26 -7.95 -3.90
CA ILE A 119 1.82 -9.35 -3.82
C ILE A 119 0.68 -9.60 -4.81
N SER A 120 0.81 -10.65 -5.61
CA SER A 120 -0.23 -11.10 -6.55
C SER A 120 -1.55 -11.38 -5.82
N GLY A 121 -2.67 -11.04 -6.45
CA GLY A 121 -4.00 -11.18 -5.86
C GLY A 121 -4.40 -10.06 -4.89
N LYS A 122 -3.49 -9.16 -4.50
CA LYS A 122 -3.84 -7.94 -3.74
C LYS A 122 -4.01 -6.75 -4.67
N SER A 123 -4.81 -5.76 -4.27
CA SER A 123 -5.08 -4.57 -5.10
C SER A 123 -3.84 -3.71 -5.40
N GLN A 124 -2.75 -3.87 -4.64
CA GLN A 124 -1.48 -3.22 -4.95
C GLN A 124 -0.81 -3.78 -6.22
N ALA A 125 -1.12 -5.01 -6.64
CA ALA A 125 -0.63 -5.59 -7.89
C ALA A 125 -1.20 -4.88 -9.15
N GLN A 126 -2.15 -3.95 -8.97
CA GLN A 126 -2.72 -3.11 -10.02
C GLN A 126 -2.08 -1.72 -10.08
N ASP A 127 -1.07 -1.41 -9.26
CA ASP A 127 -0.41 -0.10 -9.18
C ASP A 127 0.59 0.13 -10.32
N GLY A 128 0.18 -0.11 -11.58
CA GLY A 128 0.91 0.27 -12.80
C GLY A 128 2.42 0.02 -12.78
N SER A 129 3.20 1.10 -12.94
CA SER A 129 4.66 1.12 -12.87
C SER A 129 5.23 1.17 -11.45
N CYS A 130 4.38 1.21 -10.41
CA CYS A 130 4.77 1.24 -9.00
C CYS A 130 4.54 -0.11 -8.29
N LYS A 131 4.31 -1.19 -9.04
CA LYS A 131 4.16 -2.55 -8.51
C LYS A 131 5.45 -3.06 -7.88
N LEU A 132 6.59 -2.70 -8.47
CA LEU A 132 7.92 -2.97 -7.97
C LEU A 132 8.53 -1.66 -7.51
N LEU A 133 8.98 -1.60 -6.26
CA LEU A 133 9.76 -0.50 -5.71
C LEU A 133 11.12 -1.04 -5.33
N ALA A 134 12.19 -0.30 -5.59
CA ALA A 134 13.54 -0.76 -5.30
C ALA A 134 14.41 0.37 -4.77
N ALA A 135 15.29 0.01 -3.85
CA ALA A 135 16.45 0.81 -3.51
C ALA A 135 17.70 -0.03 -3.73
N ARG A 136 18.76 0.57 -4.24
CA ARG A 136 20.07 -0.06 -4.29
C ARG A 136 21.11 0.85 -3.68
N MET A 137 22.13 0.25 -3.10
CA MET A 137 23.38 0.90 -2.77
C MET A 137 24.42 0.45 -3.80
N GLN A 138 25.14 1.40 -4.40
CA GLN A 138 26.24 1.12 -5.32
C GLN A 138 27.47 1.94 -4.95
N GLY A 139 28.48 1.29 -4.37
CA GLY A 139 29.72 1.98 -3.97
C GLY A 139 29.47 3.15 -3.02
N GLY A 140 28.51 3.02 -2.10
CA GLY A 140 28.12 4.08 -1.16
C GLY A 140 27.09 5.09 -1.70
N ASN A 141 26.65 4.96 -2.96
CA ASN A 141 25.63 5.83 -3.53
C ASN A 141 24.26 5.14 -3.51
N PRO A 142 23.28 5.63 -2.74
CA PRO A 142 21.92 5.11 -2.79
C PRO A 142 21.19 5.64 -4.04
N SER A 143 20.40 4.77 -4.68
CA SER A 143 19.47 5.17 -5.75
C SER A 143 18.16 4.40 -5.65
N TYR A 144 17.08 5.04 -6.06
CA TYR A 144 15.72 4.52 -5.98
C TYR A 144 15.16 4.31 -7.38
N GLY A 145 14.34 3.28 -7.54
CA GLY A 145 13.73 2.93 -8.82
C GLY A 145 12.40 2.24 -8.64
N SER A 146 11.66 2.12 -9.73
CA SER A 146 10.34 1.50 -9.75
C SER A 146 10.10 0.75 -11.06
N GLY A 147 9.09 -0.10 -11.10
CA GLY A 147 8.62 -0.64 -12.37
C GLY A 147 7.44 -1.59 -12.26
N ALA A 148 6.98 -2.08 -13.42
CA ALA A 148 5.87 -3.02 -13.48
C ALA A 148 6.32 -4.48 -13.27
N SER A 149 7.47 -4.85 -13.85
CA SER A 149 8.03 -6.22 -13.85
C SER A 149 9.54 -6.27 -13.63
N SER A 150 10.25 -5.19 -13.96
CA SER A 150 11.68 -4.97 -13.70
C SER A 150 11.90 -3.56 -13.17
N THR A 151 13.00 -3.33 -12.45
CA THR A 151 13.33 -2.00 -11.92
C THR A 151 13.84 -1.09 -13.02
N ASP A 152 13.20 0.06 -13.19
CA ASP A 152 13.71 1.22 -13.92
C ASP A 152 14.19 2.27 -12.90
N TRP A 153 15.49 2.58 -12.95
CA TRP A 153 16.14 3.54 -12.06
C TRP A 153 15.88 5.01 -12.44
N ALA A 154 15.24 5.26 -13.59
CA ALA A 154 14.73 6.59 -13.93
C ALA A 154 13.39 6.91 -13.23
N ASP A 155 12.76 5.91 -12.59
CA ASP A 155 11.45 6.02 -11.93
C ASP A 155 10.40 6.76 -12.80
N PRO A 156 10.09 6.26 -14.01
CA PRO A 156 9.17 6.94 -14.93
C PRO A 156 7.76 7.10 -14.33
N GLY A 157 7.38 6.19 -13.43
CA GLY A 157 6.13 6.26 -12.67
C GLY A 157 6.12 7.31 -11.56
N LYS A 158 7.27 7.96 -11.27
CA LYS A 158 7.46 8.90 -10.16
C LYS A 158 6.94 8.32 -8.84
N CYS A 159 7.14 7.02 -8.64
CA CYS A 159 6.58 6.31 -7.51
C CYS A 159 7.19 6.78 -6.19
N TRP A 160 8.44 7.26 -6.22
CA TRP A 160 9.18 7.79 -5.09
C TRP A 160 9.02 9.31 -4.88
N ALA A 161 8.35 10.01 -5.81
CA ALA A 161 8.06 11.43 -5.65
C ALA A 161 6.98 11.64 -4.57
N LYS A 162 7.19 12.63 -3.70
CA LYS A 162 6.27 12.99 -2.61
C LYS A 162 5.01 13.69 -3.14
#